data_AF-A0A1J5WGB6-F1
#
_entry.id   AF-A0A1J5WGB6-F1
#
_cell.length_a   1.000
_cell.length_b   1.000
_cell.length_c   1.000
_cell.angle_alpha   90.00
_cell.angle_beta   90.00
_cell.angle_gamma   90.00
#
_symmetry.space_group_name_H-M   'P 1'
#
loop_
_entity.id
_entity.type
_entity.pdbx_description
1 polymer ?
#
loop_
_entity_poly.entity_id
_entity_poly.type
_entity_poly.pdbx_seq_one_letter_code
_entity_poly.pdbx_strand_id
1 'polypeptide(L)'
;MEPEATRTLKLGKTLFVFTHQSLFLIPESEYKHFQQDKEGYTCLKRKYLSEVADRDTGRLICIVCHGEAALEDFVSPLCRQLHFVLCRACIEYLEKLTDRREVLCPYCKEKKSDKAYQEEIISVLVSLMSRQTLLFLELRPDTEVETVTRLTRETKVVLSNVAVSDVLFLGLISKTTVEIRDRISLIGHDDTLYRCIGRFD
;
A
#
# COMPACT_ATOMS: atom_id res chain seq x y z
N MET A 1 -6.76 14.98 16.91
CA MET A 1 -6.30 13.60 16.63
C MET A 1 -5.44 13.71 15.39
N GLU A 2 -4.12 13.59 15.52
CA GLU A 2 -3.24 13.70 14.36
C GLU A 2 -3.53 12.54 13.38
N PRO A 3 -3.40 12.75 12.06
CA PRO A 3 -3.53 11.65 11.10
C PRO A 3 -2.44 10.61 11.45
N GLU A 4 -2.88 9.43 11.90
CA GLU A 4 -1.99 8.29 12.07
C GLU A 4 -1.31 8.04 10.72
N ALA A 5 -0.01 8.32 10.66
CA ALA A 5 0.82 8.00 9.51
C ALA A 5 0.60 6.53 9.13
N THR A 6 0.52 6.25 7.84
CA THR A 6 0.39 4.90 7.28
C THR A 6 1.46 4.00 7.88
N ARG A 7 1.07 3.14 8.84
CA ARG A 7 1.97 2.18 9.47
C ARG A 7 2.03 0.95 8.58
N THR A 8 3.24 0.49 8.28
CA THR A 8 3.47 -0.77 7.58
C THR A 8 4.15 -1.74 8.52
N LEU A 9 3.51 -2.88 8.79
CA LEU A 9 4.05 -3.93 9.64
C LEU A 9 4.41 -5.14 8.80
N LYS A 10 5.51 -5.83 9.12
CA LYS A 10 5.97 -7.01 8.38
C LYS A 10 5.70 -8.30 9.15
N LEU A 11 5.36 -9.35 8.41
CA LEU A 11 5.24 -10.72 8.87
C LEU A 11 5.70 -11.66 7.76
N GLY A 12 6.89 -12.25 7.90
CA GLY A 12 7.46 -13.08 6.84
C GLY A 12 7.56 -12.30 5.53
N LYS A 13 6.90 -12.80 4.47
CA LYS A 13 6.79 -12.13 3.16
C LYS A 13 5.51 -11.32 2.98
N THR A 14 4.75 -11.08 4.05
CA THR A 14 3.51 -10.29 4.01
C THR A 14 3.70 -8.98 4.75
N LEU A 15 3.12 -7.92 4.20
CA LEU A 15 3.09 -6.59 4.80
C LEU A 15 1.65 -6.20 5.10
N PHE A 16 1.42 -5.75 6.33
CA PHE A 16 0.17 -5.14 6.77
C PHE A 16 0.28 -3.64 6.57
N VAL A 17 -0.49 -3.08 5.64
CA VAL A 17 -0.53 -1.64 5.37
C VAL A 17 -1.82 -1.06 5.90
N PHE A 18 -1.71 -0.23 6.93
CA PHE A 18 -2.85 0.44 7.56
C PHE A 18 -3.12 1.76 6.87
N THR A 19 -4.32 1.90 6.31
CA THR A 19 -4.81 3.17 5.77
C THR A 19 -5.93 3.74 6.66
N HIS A 20 -6.37 4.96 6.36
CA HIS A 20 -7.45 5.60 7.12
C HIS A 20 -8.71 4.70 7.23
N GLN A 21 -9.08 3.99 6.16
CA GLN A 21 -10.35 3.27 6.10
C GLN A 21 -10.21 1.73 6.08
N SER A 22 -9.02 1.19 5.82
CA SER A 22 -8.88 -0.25 5.59
C SER A 22 -7.50 -0.74 6.01
N LEU A 23 -7.38 -2.06 6.11
CA LEU A 23 -6.12 -2.76 6.28
C LEU A 23 -5.89 -3.62 5.04
N PHE A 24 -4.67 -3.64 4.52
CA PHE A 24 -4.29 -4.48 3.40
C PHE A 24 -3.18 -5.44 3.80
N LEU A 25 -3.28 -6.70 3.36
CA LEU A 25 -2.14 -7.62 3.30
C LEU A 25 -1.55 -7.56 1.90
N ILE A 26 -0.26 -7.28 1.82
CA ILE A 26 0.46 -7.11 0.55
C ILE A 26 1.64 -8.09 0.55
N PRO A 27 1.78 -8.92 -0.52
CA PRO A 27 3.00 -9.69 -0.70
C PRO A 27 4.21 -8.76 -0.81
N GLU A 28 5.32 -9.07 -0.15
CA GLU A 28 6.53 -8.25 -0.15
C GLU A 28 7.06 -8.02 -1.58
N SER A 29 6.90 -8.98 -2.49
CA SER A 29 7.24 -8.85 -3.91
C SER A 29 6.44 -7.74 -4.60
N GLU A 30 5.16 -7.59 -4.25
CA GLU A 30 4.30 -6.53 -4.79
C GLU A 30 4.63 -5.20 -4.10
N TYR A 31 4.88 -5.20 -2.77
CA TYR A 31 5.20 -3.98 -2.03
C TYR A 31 6.54 -3.34 -2.45
N LYS A 32 7.54 -4.14 -2.79
CA LYS A 32 8.85 -3.66 -3.28
C LYS A 32 8.73 -2.75 -4.50
N HIS A 33 7.65 -2.86 -5.25
CA HIS A 33 7.39 -1.96 -6.38
C HIS A 33 6.88 -0.57 -5.95
N PHE A 34 6.29 -0.45 -4.76
CA PHE A 34 5.85 0.82 -4.15
C PHE A 34 6.96 1.51 -3.37
N GLN A 35 8.07 0.82 -3.12
CA GLN A 35 9.09 1.34 -2.24
C GLN A 35 9.70 2.59 -2.88
N GLN A 36 9.48 3.72 -2.21
CA GLN A 36 10.02 5.01 -2.60
C GLN A 36 11.52 4.86 -2.77
N ASP A 37 12.00 4.95 -4.01
CA ASP A 37 13.39 5.34 -4.21
C ASP A 37 13.57 6.68 -3.49
N LYS A 38 14.80 6.96 -3.03
CA LYS A 38 15.18 8.00 -2.06
C LYS A 38 14.73 9.45 -2.38
N GLU A 39 13.97 9.63 -3.45
CA GLU A 39 13.55 10.87 -4.09
C GLU A 39 12.01 11.06 -4.17
N GLY A 40 11.21 10.12 -3.62
CA GLY A 40 9.80 10.37 -3.27
C GLY A 40 8.74 9.97 -4.31
N TYR A 41 9.11 9.24 -5.36
CA TYR A 41 8.14 8.69 -6.33
C TYR A 41 7.73 7.26 -5.95
N THR A 42 6.43 6.98 -6.01
CA THR A 42 5.86 5.65 -5.76
C THR A 42 5.38 5.07 -7.09
N CYS A 43 6.05 4.02 -7.59
CA CYS A 43 5.71 3.40 -8.86
C CYS A 43 4.76 2.21 -8.68
N LEU A 44 3.96 1.90 -9.71
CA LEU A 44 3.26 0.64 -9.82
C LEU A 44 3.11 0.18 -11.26
N LYS A 45 2.82 -1.11 -11.46
CA LYS A 45 2.53 -1.64 -12.80
C LYS A 45 1.22 -1.07 -13.33
N ARG A 46 1.23 -0.57 -14.57
CA ARG A 46 0.04 0.00 -15.25
C ARG A 46 -1.16 -0.96 -15.23
N LYS A 47 -0.95 -2.28 -15.30
CA LYS A 47 -2.03 -3.26 -15.27
C LYS A 47 -3.01 -3.08 -14.10
N TYR A 48 -2.55 -2.58 -12.95
CA TYR A 48 -3.40 -2.33 -11.78
C TYR A 48 -4.20 -1.02 -11.88
N LEU A 49 -3.77 -0.07 -12.72
CA LEU A 49 -4.48 1.18 -12.96
C LEU A 49 -5.49 1.08 -14.12
N SER A 50 -5.40 0.01 -14.92
CA SER A 50 -6.17 -0.14 -16.16
C SER A 50 -7.61 -0.59 -15.91
N GLU A 51 -7.94 -1.01 -14.68
CA GLU A 51 -9.27 -1.46 -14.26
C GLU A 51 -10.19 -0.30 -13.82
N VAL A 52 -9.71 0.96 -13.77
CA VAL A 52 -10.54 2.17 -13.54
C VAL A 52 -11.29 2.50 -14.83
N ALA A 53 -12.17 1.60 -15.26
CA ALA A 53 -12.92 1.68 -16.49
C ALA A 53 -14.32 2.24 -16.25
N ASP A 54 -14.47 3.57 -16.34
CA ASP A 54 -15.68 4.16 -16.93
C ASP A 54 -15.37 5.58 -17.41
N ARG A 55 -15.63 5.85 -18.70
CA ARG A 55 -15.45 7.10 -19.48
C ARG A 55 -14.04 7.41 -20.01
N ASP A 56 -13.78 7.11 -21.29
CA ASP A 56 -12.74 7.71 -22.18
C ASP A 56 -11.30 7.88 -21.63
N THR A 57 -10.98 7.22 -20.51
CA THR A 57 -9.75 7.36 -19.71
C THR A 57 -8.74 6.22 -19.94
N GLY A 58 -8.97 5.37 -20.95
CA GLY A 58 -8.24 4.11 -21.15
C GLY A 58 -6.73 4.23 -21.41
N ARG A 59 -6.21 5.43 -21.60
CA ARG A 59 -4.78 5.69 -21.84
C ARG A 59 -4.21 6.53 -20.71
N LEU A 60 -3.49 5.90 -19.79
CA LEU A 60 -2.66 6.61 -18.83
C LEU A 60 -1.43 7.13 -19.55
N ILE A 61 -1.36 8.45 -19.68
CA ILE A 61 -0.34 9.14 -20.45
C ILE A 61 0.73 9.66 -19.49
N CYS A 62 2.00 9.45 -19.85
CA CYS A 62 3.09 10.11 -19.15
C CYS A 62 3.08 11.61 -19.50
N ILE A 63 3.05 12.49 -18.49
CA ILE A 63 2.99 13.94 -18.74
C ILE A 63 4.24 14.50 -19.44
N VAL A 64 5.38 13.80 -19.36
CA VAL A 64 6.65 14.28 -19.91
C VAL A 64 6.81 13.87 -21.37
N CYS A 65 6.72 12.57 -21.67
CA CYS A 65 6.91 12.09 -23.04
C CYS A 65 5.60 12.03 -23.86
N HIS A 66 4.45 12.25 -23.22
CA HIS A 66 3.11 12.02 -23.80
C HIS A 66 2.90 10.61 -24.37
N GLY A 67 3.81 9.68 -24.06
CA GLY A 67 3.71 8.28 -24.42
C GLY A 67 2.68 7.59 -23.54
N GLU A 68 1.94 6.68 -24.18
CA GLU A 68 1.13 5.71 -23.46
C GLU A 68 2.05 4.60 -22.93
N ALA A 69 2.07 4.41 -21.61
CA ALA A 69 2.90 3.37 -20.98
C ALA A 69 2.34 1.98 -21.30
N ALA A 70 3.12 0.95 -21.59
CA ALA A 70 2.61 -0.41 -21.76
C ALA A 70 1.97 -0.97 -20.48
N LEU A 71 1.14 -2.02 -20.56
CA LEU A 71 0.45 -2.61 -19.38
C LEU A 71 1.42 -3.09 -18.29
N GLU A 72 2.62 -3.53 -18.68
CA GLU A 72 3.65 -3.99 -17.77
C GLU A 72 4.61 -2.87 -17.31
N ASP A 73 4.44 -1.64 -17.81
CA ASP A 73 5.29 -0.52 -17.42
C ASP A 73 5.01 -0.09 -15.99
N PHE A 74 6.07 0.36 -15.32
CA PHE A 74 5.99 1.02 -14.03
C PHE A 74 5.73 2.51 -14.23
N VAL A 75 4.71 3.00 -13.53
CA VAL A 75 4.27 4.39 -13.60
C VAL A 75 4.07 4.96 -12.20
N SER A 76 4.43 6.22 -11.97
CA SER A 76 4.14 6.95 -10.73
C SER A 76 2.97 7.90 -10.96
N PRO A 77 1.86 7.80 -10.21
CA PRO A 77 0.77 8.77 -10.30
C PRO A 77 1.20 10.18 -9.93
N LEU A 78 0.61 11.17 -10.60
CA LEU A 78 0.80 12.58 -10.25
C LEU A 78 -0.31 13.13 -9.35
N CYS A 79 -1.47 12.46 -9.29
CA CYS A 79 -2.56 12.81 -8.39
C CYS A 79 -3.45 11.62 -8.04
N ARG A 80 -4.31 11.79 -7.01
CA ARG A 80 -5.27 10.78 -6.54
C ARG A 80 -6.30 10.38 -7.61
N GLN A 81 -6.62 11.31 -8.50
CA GLN A 81 -7.54 11.11 -9.63
C GLN A 81 -6.85 10.51 -10.86
N LEU A 82 -5.54 10.23 -10.80
CA LEU A 82 -4.77 9.58 -11.85
C LEU A 82 -4.85 10.27 -13.23
N HIS A 83 -5.06 11.59 -13.29
CA HIS A 83 -5.14 12.31 -14.58
C HIS A 83 -3.89 12.11 -15.45
N PHE A 84 -2.72 12.01 -14.81
CA PHE A 84 -1.44 11.77 -15.46
C PHE A 84 -0.51 10.95 -14.57
N VAL A 85 0.46 10.32 -15.21
CA VAL A 85 1.53 9.57 -14.56
C VAL A 85 2.92 10.01 -15.03
N LEU A 86 3.96 9.54 -14.36
CA LEU A 86 5.33 9.52 -14.88
C LEU A 86 5.70 8.09 -15.21
N CYS A 87 6.17 7.81 -16.43
CA CYS A 87 6.75 6.51 -16.72
C CYS A 87 8.15 6.41 -16.12
N ARG A 88 8.60 5.19 -15.84
CA ARG A 88 9.92 4.93 -15.27
C ARG A 88 11.05 5.64 -16.00
N ALA A 89 11.07 5.61 -17.34
CA ALA A 89 12.10 6.26 -18.13
C ALA A 89 12.15 7.78 -17.91
N CYS A 90 10.99 8.42 -17.77
CA CYS A 90 10.91 9.85 -17.47
C CYS A 90 11.27 10.16 -16.02
N ILE A 91 10.99 9.28 -15.06
CA ILE A 91 11.47 9.42 -13.68
C ILE A 91 13.00 9.40 -13.69
N GLU A 92 13.62 8.35 -14.22
CA GLU A 92 15.08 8.20 -14.28
C GLU A 92 15.77 9.36 -15.05
N TYR A 93 15.08 9.94 -16.03
CA TYR A 93 15.54 11.15 -16.71
C TYR A 93 15.49 12.40 -15.82
N LEU A 94 14.39 12.61 -15.10
CA LEU A 94 14.20 13.75 -14.20
C LEU A 94 15.16 13.70 -13.00
N GLU A 95 15.46 12.51 -12.48
CA GLU A 95 16.42 12.33 -11.38
C GLU A 95 17.83 12.81 -11.73
N LYS A 96 18.22 12.71 -13.01
CA LYS A 96 19.53 13.14 -13.52
C LYS A 96 19.65 14.64 -13.72
N LEU A 97 18.55 15.39 -13.67
CA LEU A 97 18.56 16.84 -13.84
C LEU A 97 18.96 17.52 -12.53
N THR A 98 19.99 18.37 -12.58
CA THR A 98 20.47 19.19 -11.45
C THR A 98 19.44 20.22 -10.98
N ASP A 99 18.57 20.68 -11.90
CA ASP A 99 17.47 21.58 -11.62
C ASP A 99 16.16 20.77 -11.59
N ARG A 100 15.84 20.24 -10.40
CA ARG A 100 14.70 19.33 -10.16
C ARG A 100 13.38 20.08 -10.31
N ARG A 101 12.90 20.21 -11.54
CA ARG A 101 11.57 20.76 -11.80
C ARG A 101 10.50 19.82 -11.24
N GLU A 102 9.70 20.34 -10.33
CA GLU A 102 8.56 19.61 -9.78
C GLU A 102 7.51 19.38 -10.90
N VAL A 103 7.22 18.11 -11.18
CA VAL A 103 6.20 17.75 -12.15
C VAL A 103 4.85 17.58 -11.44
N LEU A 104 3.90 18.45 -11.81
CA LEU A 104 2.58 18.53 -11.19
C LEU A 104 1.49 18.09 -12.16
N CYS A 105 0.42 17.54 -11.60
CA CYS A 105 -0.81 17.34 -12.36
C CYS A 105 -1.44 18.73 -12.64
N PRO A 106 -1.68 19.10 -13.91
CA PRO A 106 -2.21 20.43 -14.25
C PRO A 106 -3.67 20.63 -13.80
N TYR A 107 -4.39 19.53 -13.55
CA TYR A 107 -5.79 19.56 -13.11
C TYR A 107 -5.94 19.65 -11.58
N CYS A 108 -4.96 19.14 -10.83
CA CYS A 108 -5.01 19.12 -9.37
C CYS A 108 -4.07 20.20 -8.82
N LYS A 109 -4.61 21.19 -8.10
CA LYS A 109 -3.83 22.28 -7.47
C LYS A 109 -3.15 21.85 -6.16
N GLU A 110 -3.01 20.55 -5.92
CA GLU A 110 -2.56 19.97 -4.66
C GLU A 110 -1.02 19.95 -4.60
N LYS A 111 -0.44 20.47 -3.50
CA LYS A 111 1.02 20.43 -3.28
C LYS A 111 1.43 19.05 -2.77
N LYS A 112 2.45 18.46 -3.39
CA LYS A 112 2.85 17.06 -3.19
C LYS A 112 3.77 16.79 -2.01
N SER A 113 4.35 17.83 -1.41
CA SER A 113 5.36 17.68 -0.36
C SER A 113 4.81 17.18 0.98
N ASP A 114 3.48 17.11 1.12
CA ASP A 114 2.87 16.61 2.34
C ASP A 114 2.93 15.09 2.38
N LYS A 115 3.56 14.55 3.42
CA LYS A 115 3.62 13.11 3.69
C LYS A 115 2.24 12.45 3.61
N ALA A 116 1.20 13.14 4.08
CA ALA A 116 -0.20 12.72 3.98
C ALA A 116 -0.65 12.49 2.52
N TYR A 117 -0.17 13.31 1.58
CA TYR A 117 -0.49 13.17 0.16
C TYR A 117 0.07 11.87 -0.43
N GLN A 118 1.32 11.54 -0.11
CA GLN A 118 1.96 10.31 -0.55
C GLN A 118 1.27 9.07 0.05
N GLU A 119 0.92 9.16 1.33
CA GLU A 119 0.16 8.11 2.02
C GLU A 119 -1.21 7.87 1.38
N GLU A 120 -1.92 8.93 0.99
CA GLU A 120 -3.19 8.81 0.28
C GLU A 120 -3.03 8.20 -1.12
N ILE A 121 -1.96 8.54 -1.84
CA ILE A 121 -1.65 7.88 -3.11
C ILE A 121 -1.41 6.39 -2.87
N ILE A 122 -0.60 6.00 -1.88
CA ILE A 122 -0.38 4.58 -1.55
C ILE A 122 -1.73 3.90 -1.22
N SER A 123 -2.60 4.54 -0.45
CA SER A 123 -3.92 3.99 -0.15
C SER A 123 -4.78 3.78 -1.41
N VAL A 124 -4.77 4.72 -2.35
CA VAL A 124 -5.46 4.57 -3.65
C VAL A 124 -4.84 3.42 -4.43
N LEU A 125 -3.51 3.35 -4.51
CA LEU A 125 -2.80 2.34 -5.28
C LEU A 125 -3.04 0.92 -4.76
N VAL A 126 -2.91 0.71 -3.46
CA VAL A 126 -3.14 -0.60 -2.84
C VAL A 126 -4.61 -1.01 -2.98
N SER A 127 -5.54 -0.05 -2.96
CA SER A 127 -6.96 -0.33 -3.24
C SER A 127 -7.18 -0.82 -4.68
N LEU A 128 -6.50 -0.23 -5.66
CA LEU A 128 -6.57 -0.65 -7.07
C LEU A 128 -5.97 -2.04 -7.31
N MET A 129 -4.97 -2.43 -6.52
CA MET A 129 -4.41 -3.77 -6.59
C MET A 129 -5.27 -4.83 -5.91
N SER A 130 -6.18 -4.41 -5.03
CA SER A 130 -6.93 -5.34 -4.20
C SER A 130 -7.93 -6.10 -5.06
N ARG A 131 -7.57 -7.33 -5.39
CA ARG A 131 -8.39 -8.24 -6.20
C ARG A 131 -9.33 -9.10 -5.36
N GLN A 132 -9.09 -9.13 -4.04
CA GLN A 132 -9.82 -9.98 -3.12
C GLN A 132 -10.09 -9.26 -1.80
N THR A 133 -11.35 -9.36 -1.36
CA THR A 133 -11.78 -9.05 0.00
C THR A 133 -11.99 -10.36 0.73
N LEU A 134 -11.34 -10.55 1.87
CA LEU A 134 -11.55 -11.74 2.69
C LEU A 134 -12.69 -11.52 3.69
N LEU A 135 -13.58 -12.50 3.81
CA LEU A 135 -14.57 -12.54 4.88
C LEU A 135 -14.00 -13.16 6.17
N PHE A 136 -12.98 -14.00 6.03
CA PHE A 136 -12.37 -14.73 7.13
C PHE A 136 -10.85 -14.85 6.93
N LEU A 137 -10.08 -14.67 8.00
CA LEU A 137 -8.63 -14.84 8.03
C LEU A 137 -8.20 -15.39 9.40
N GLU A 138 -7.61 -16.59 9.45
CA GLU A 138 -6.89 -17.05 10.64
C GLU A 138 -5.44 -16.59 10.55
N LEU A 139 -5.03 -15.72 11.47
CA LEU A 139 -3.66 -15.19 11.50
C LEU A 139 -2.74 -16.14 12.27
N ARG A 140 -1.66 -16.54 11.60
CA ARG A 140 -0.62 -17.42 12.09
C ARG A 140 0.76 -16.82 11.78
N PRO A 141 1.84 -17.27 12.46
CA PRO A 141 3.19 -16.77 12.20
C PRO A 141 3.67 -17.00 10.76
N ASP A 142 3.09 -17.96 10.06
CA ASP A 142 3.35 -18.35 8.68
C ASP A 142 2.29 -17.84 7.68
N THR A 143 1.42 -16.91 8.10
CA THR A 143 0.43 -16.32 7.17
C THR A 143 1.14 -15.58 6.03
N GLU A 144 0.96 -16.10 4.82
CA GLU A 144 1.37 -15.48 3.57
C GLU A 144 0.16 -15.26 2.65
N VAL A 145 0.18 -14.16 1.90
CA VAL A 145 -0.82 -13.87 0.85
C VAL A 145 -0.13 -13.88 -0.51
N GLU A 146 -0.79 -14.44 -1.52
CA GLU A 146 -0.27 -14.46 -2.90
C GLU A 146 -0.56 -13.15 -3.64
N THR A 147 -1.66 -12.49 -3.29
CA THR A 147 -2.12 -11.24 -3.91
C THR A 147 -2.50 -10.20 -2.88
N VAL A 148 -2.56 -8.94 -3.30
CA VAL A 148 -3.02 -7.84 -2.44
C VAL A 148 -4.46 -8.09 -2.00
N THR A 149 -4.64 -8.15 -0.69
CA THR A 149 -5.88 -8.56 -0.04
C THR A 149 -6.35 -7.46 0.89
N ARG A 150 -7.61 -7.04 0.74
CA ARG A 150 -8.22 -6.04 1.61
C ARG A 150 -8.95 -6.72 2.77
N LEU A 151 -8.67 -6.23 3.98
CA LEU A 151 -9.44 -6.51 5.19
C LEU A 151 -10.31 -5.30 5.51
N THR A 152 -11.59 -5.58 5.77
CA THR A 152 -12.61 -4.59 6.13
C THR A 152 -13.17 -4.91 7.51
N ARG A 153 -14.08 -4.07 7.99
CA ARG A 153 -14.77 -4.30 9.28
C ARG A 153 -15.57 -5.61 9.30
N GLU A 154 -16.02 -6.05 8.13
CA GLU A 154 -16.75 -7.31 7.94
C GLU A 154 -15.82 -8.52 7.96
N THR A 155 -14.51 -8.33 7.74
CA THR A 155 -13.54 -9.41 7.81
C THR A 155 -13.38 -9.89 9.24
N LYS A 156 -13.61 -11.19 9.46
CA LYS A 156 -13.34 -11.87 10.73
C LYS A 156 -11.89 -12.34 10.77
N VAL A 157 -11.10 -11.79 11.68
CA VAL A 157 -9.71 -12.16 11.92
C VAL A 157 -9.63 -13.02 13.18
N VAL A 158 -9.19 -14.28 13.04
CA VAL A 158 -9.06 -15.21 14.17
C VAL A 158 -7.63 -15.23 14.67
N LEU A 159 -7.45 -15.04 15.97
CA LEU A 159 -6.20 -15.21 16.70
C LEU A 159 -6.31 -16.41 17.64
N SER A 160 -5.37 -17.34 17.54
CA SER A 160 -5.36 -18.60 18.32
C SER A 160 -3.92 -19.04 18.57
N ASN A 161 -3.51 -19.12 19.85
CA ASN A 161 -2.19 -19.58 20.27
C ASN A 161 -1.03 -18.85 19.56
N VAL A 162 -1.12 -17.52 19.52
CA VAL A 162 -0.13 -16.64 18.88
C VAL A 162 0.31 -15.50 19.81
N ALA A 163 1.57 -15.11 19.70
CA ALA A 163 2.06 -13.85 20.20
C ALA A 163 1.89 -12.78 19.11
N VAL A 164 1.28 -11.64 19.41
CA VAL A 164 1.00 -10.57 18.45
C VAL A 164 1.51 -9.26 19.02
N SER A 165 2.19 -8.45 18.21
CA SER A 165 2.59 -7.11 18.65
C SER A 165 1.36 -6.27 18.99
N ASP A 166 1.44 -5.49 20.06
CA ASP A 166 0.41 -4.53 20.47
C ASP A 166 -0.06 -3.64 19.31
N VAL A 167 0.86 -3.13 18.49
CA VAL A 167 0.55 -2.30 17.32
C VAL A 167 -0.29 -3.06 16.28
N LEU A 168 0.08 -4.30 15.94
CA LEU A 168 -0.70 -5.12 15.02
C LEU A 168 -2.09 -5.44 15.60
N PHE A 169 -2.15 -5.81 16.88
CA PHE A 169 -3.42 -6.12 17.53
C PHE A 169 -4.38 -4.92 17.53
N LEU A 170 -3.90 -3.74 17.95
CA LEU A 170 -4.66 -2.49 17.94
C LEU A 170 -5.10 -2.11 16.51
N GLY A 171 -4.21 -2.28 15.55
CA GLY A 171 -4.53 -2.08 14.14
C GLY A 171 -5.67 -2.97 13.66
N LEU A 172 -5.60 -4.27 13.97
CA LEU A 172 -6.62 -5.26 13.58
C LEU A 172 -7.99 -4.93 14.17
N ILE A 173 -8.09 -4.68 15.48
CA ILE A 173 -9.38 -4.37 16.12
C ILE A 173 -9.98 -3.04 15.63
N SER A 174 -9.16 -2.12 15.12
CA SER A 174 -9.65 -0.83 14.60
C SER A 174 -10.27 -0.93 13.20
N LYS A 175 -9.86 -1.93 12.41
CA LYS A 175 -10.24 -2.07 10.99
C LYS A 175 -11.02 -3.35 10.67
N THR A 176 -11.04 -4.35 11.56
CA THR A 176 -11.60 -5.69 11.34
C THR A 176 -12.37 -6.18 12.56
N THR A 177 -13.06 -7.32 12.44
CA THR A 177 -13.64 -8.03 13.58
C THR A 177 -12.67 -9.09 14.07
N VAL A 178 -12.05 -8.90 15.25
CA VAL A 178 -11.10 -9.86 15.82
C VAL A 178 -11.81 -10.85 16.73
N GLU A 179 -11.63 -12.15 16.48
CA GLU A 179 -12.03 -13.25 17.36
C GLU A 179 -10.80 -13.88 18.00
N ILE A 180 -10.81 -13.99 19.32
CA ILE A 180 -9.77 -14.70 20.08
C ILE A 180 -10.34 -16.07 20.42
N ARG A 181 -9.81 -17.12 19.79
CA ARG A 181 -10.28 -18.50 20.00
C ARG A 181 -9.60 -19.17 21.19
N ASP A 182 -8.31 -18.90 21.37
CA ASP A 182 -7.47 -19.49 22.42
C ASP A 182 -6.62 -18.42 23.12
N ARG A 183 -5.54 -18.80 23.80
CA ARG A 183 -4.65 -17.84 24.43
C ARG A 183 -3.88 -17.04 23.39
N ILE A 184 -3.73 -15.74 23.64
CA ILE A 184 -2.81 -14.87 22.89
C ILE A 184 -1.89 -14.14 23.87
N SER A 185 -0.71 -13.76 23.39
CA SER A 185 0.22 -12.91 24.11
C SER A 185 0.38 -11.60 23.35
N LEU A 186 0.21 -10.48 24.03
CA LEU A 186 0.53 -9.17 23.46
C LEU A 186 1.97 -8.83 23.83
N ILE A 187 2.79 -8.58 22.81
CA ILE A 187 4.19 -8.17 22.97
C ILE A 187 4.35 -6.71 22.54
N GLY A 188 5.23 -5.97 23.19
CA GLY A 188 5.57 -4.63 22.74
C GLY A 188 6.15 -4.69 21.32
N HIS A 189 5.77 -3.74 20.47
CA HIS A 189 6.35 -3.66 19.14
C HIS A 189 7.85 -3.31 19.21
N ASP A 190 8.68 -4.21 18.68
CA ASP A 190 10.12 -3.98 18.49
C ASP A 190 10.39 -3.81 16.99
N ASP A 191 10.72 -2.57 16.59
CA ASP A 191 11.04 -2.19 15.21
C ASP A 191 12.24 -3.00 14.65
N THR A 192 13.05 -3.62 15.50
CA THR A 192 14.26 -4.34 15.08
C THR A 192 13.99 -5.76 14.57
N LEU A 193 12.88 -6.39 14.97
CA LEU A 193 12.62 -7.80 14.67
C LEU A 193 11.75 -8.02 13.43
N TYR A 194 11.08 -6.98 12.90
CA TYR A 194 10.12 -7.09 11.79
C TYR A 194 9.11 -8.25 11.95
N ARG A 195 8.88 -8.71 13.19
CA ARG A 195 8.05 -9.87 13.52
C ARG A 195 6.89 -9.38 14.37
N CYS A 196 5.77 -9.16 13.71
CA CYS A 196 4.56 -8.69 14.37
C CYS A 196 3.70 -9.84 14.89
N ILE A 197 4.03 -11.10 14.53
CA ILE A 197 3.41 -12.33 15.03
C ILE A 197 4.50 -13.38 15.30
N GLY A 198 4.36 -14.12 16.41
CA GLY A 198 5.21 -15.23 16.83
C GLY A 198 4.38 -16.40 17.36
N ARG A 199 5.01 -17.57 17.53
CA ARG A 199 4.38 -18.71 18.20
C ARG A 199 4.24 -18.44 19.69
N PHE A 200 3.23 -19.04 20.28
CA PHE A 200 3.13 -19.13 21.74
C PHE A 200 4.22 -20.09 22.24
N ASP A 201 5.06 -19.63 23.17
CA ASP A 201 5.99 -20.50 23.93
C ASP A 201 5.25 -21.21 25.08
#